data_AF-A0A956U5B7-F1
#
_entry.id   AF-A0A956U5B7-F1
#
_cell.length_a   1.000
_cell.length_b   1.000
_cell.length_c   1.000
_cell.angle_alpha   90.00
_cell.angle_beta   90.00
_cell.angle_gamma   90.00
#
_symmetry.space_group_name_H-M   'P 1'
#
loop_
_entity.id
_entity.type
_entity.pdbx_description
1 polymer ?
#
loop_
_entity_poly.entity_id
_entity_poly.type
_entity_poly.pdbx_seq_one_letter_code
_entity_poly.pdbx_strand_id
1 'polypeptide(L)'
;MLNLSEDDKQFYSAESNWQGGPIFELTMSLAPEARAEEVYRFLLDRFSLLEWDKVFAESTLVRSIMPVTEDAHVGVAHYGYTSKKEPSYLHYDVGIRPSQMERLLGEFPIPGSKWRILNKATFKVLLELFIEIARAVHREFPLEYATINDETYAKIKGCSNLAQGIFIDEYFGPIIGESCKPLGGTIQLSYLPWKKQDSN
;
A
#
# COMPACT_ATOMS: atom_id res chain seq x y z
N MET A 1 20.34 -1.23 11.84
CA MET A 1 20.69 -0.89 10.44
C MET A 1 20.45 -2.16 9.65
N LEU A 2 19.50 -2.17 8.70
CA LEU A 2 19.25 -3.36 7.88
C LEU A 2 20.48 -3.63 7.01
N ASN A 3 20.95 -4.87 6.98
CA ASN A 3 22.06 -5.29 6.13
C ASN A 3 21.52 -5.56 4.72
N LEU A 4 21.40 -4.52 3.90
CA LEU A 4 21.09 -4.69 2.49
C LEU A 4 22.29 -5.30 1.76
N SER A 5 22.02 -6.27 0.89
CA SER A 5 23.03 -6.80 -0.03
C SER A 5 23.51 -5.71 -1.00
N GLU A 6 24.70 -5.87 -1.59
CA GLU A 6 25.18 -4.93 -2.63
C GLU A 6 24.25 -4.91 -3.84
N ASP A 7 23.66 -6.06 -4.18
CA ASP A 7 22.69 -6.17 -5.26
C ASP A 7 21.40 -5.38 -4.96
N ASP A 8 20.96 -5.35 -3.70
CA ASP A 8 19.81 -4.55 -3.28
C ASP A 8 20.11 -3.05 -3.34
N LYS A 9 21.29 -2.64 -2.86
CA LYS A 9 21.71 -1.23 -2.94
C LYS A 9 21.76 -0.74 -4.39
N GLN A 10 22.34 -1.54 -5.29
CA GLN A 10 22.38 -1.21 -6.71
C GLN A 10 20.96 -1.13 -7.30
N PHE A 11 20.11 -2.11 -6.99
CA PHE A 11 18.74 -2.15 -7.51
C PHE A 11 17.91 -0.94 -7.08
N TYR A 12 17.91 -0.57 -5.80
CA TYR A 12 17.14 0.57 -5.31
C TYR A 12 17.74 1.92 -5.77
N SER A 13 19.02 1.97 -6.15
CA SER A 13 19.64 3.20 -6.70
C SER A 13 19.25 3.54 -8.11
N ALA A 14 18.78 2.56 -8.90
CA ALA A 14 18.39 2.81 -10.27
C ALA A 14 17.01 3.47 -10.33
N GLU A 15 16.96 4.72 -10.80
CA GLU A 15 15.72 5.50 -10.93
C GLU A 15 14.66 4.79 -11.78
N SER A 16 15.09 4.05 -12.81
CA SER A 16 14.21 3.24 -13.67
C SER A 16 13.36 2.24 -12.88
N ASN A 17 13.85 1.78 -11.72
CA ASN A 17 13.13 0.84 -10.87
C ASN A 17 12.06 1.52 -10.00
N TRP A 18 11.97 2.85 -9.99
CA TRP A 18 10.95 3.62 -9.28
C TRP A 18 9.85 4.18 -10.21
N GLN A 19 9.94 3.89 -11.51
CA GLN A 19 9.03 4.41 -12.53
C GLN A 19 8.14 3.29 -13.10
N GLY A 20 7.01 3.69 -13.69
CA GLY A 20 6.16 2.83 -14.53
C GLY A 20 5.08 1.98 -13.82
N GLY A 21 4.08 1.61 -14.64
CA GLY A 21 3.10 0.53 -14.47
C GLY A 21 2.19 0.54 -13.22
N PRO A 22 1.23 -0.42 -13.16
CA PRO A 22 0.23 -0.48 -12.12
C PRO A 22 0.83 -0.75 -10.74
N ILE A 23 0.58 0.14 -9.79
CA ILE A 23 1.04 0.06 -8.40
C ILE A 23 0.25 -1.00 -7.63
N PHE A 24 0.91 -1.81 -6.80
CA PHE A 24 0.23 -2.47 -5.67
C PHE A 24 0.29 -1.54 -4.47
N GLU A 25 -0.86 -1.13 -3.95
CA GLU A 25 -0.96 0.01 -3.03
C GLU A 25 -1.80 -0.30 -1.79
N LEU A 26 -1.35 0.24 -0.67
CA LEU A 26 -2.19 0.53 0.49
C LEU A 26 -2.56 2.01 0.42
N THR A 27 -3.84 2.30 0.28
CA THR A 27 -4.39 3.67 0.26
C THR A 27 -5.17 3.90 1.55
N MET A 28 -4.84 4.95 2.29
CA MET A 28 -5.45 5.30 3.58
C MET A 28 -6.16 6.65 3.47
N SER A 29 -7.45 6.68 3.80
CA SER A 29 -8.26 7.90 3.85
C SER A 29 -8.37 8.35 5.30
N LEU A 30 -7.72 9.47 5.61
CA LEU A 30 -7.68 10.05 6.95
C LEU A 30 -8.55 11.32 7.01
N ALA A 31 -9.06 11.62 8.20
CA ALA A 31 -9.81 12.86 8.43
C ALA A 31 -8.97 14.12 8.14
N PRO A 32 -9.62 15.28 7.89
CA PRO A 32 -8.96 16.50 7.39
C PRO A 32 -7.83 17.05 8.27
N GLU A 33 -7.78 16.68 9.55
CA GLU A 33 -6.78 17.15 10.51
C GLU A 33 -5.42 16.46 10.36
N ALA A 34 -5.37 15.30 9.69
CA ALA A 34 -4.13 14.55 9.51
C ALA A 34 -3.21 15.21 8.47
N ARG A 35 -1.88 15.11 8.68
CA ARG A 35 -0.87 15.60 7.75
C ARG A 35 -0.03 14.45 7.20
N ALA A 36 0.24 14.48 5.89
CA ALA A 36 1.03 13.43 5.23
C ALA A 36 2.42 13.24 5.85
N GLU A 37 3.07 14.34 6.26
CA GLU A 37 4.38 14.28 6.91
C GLU A 37 4.35 13.56 8.26
N GLU A 38 3.29 13.73 9.04
CA GLU A 38 3.14 13.08 10.35
C GLU A 38 2.94 11.57 10.19
N VAL A 39 2.10 11.18 9.22
CA VAL A 39 1.92 9.76 8.85
C VAL A 39 3.24 9.17 8.37
N TYR A 40 3.96 9.84 7.47
CA TYR A 40 5.24 9.36 6.96
C TYR A 40 6.26 9.13 8.08
N ARG A 41 6.45 10.11 8.97
CA ARG A 41 7.38 10.00 10.11
C ARG A 41 6.98 8.87 11.07
N PHE A 42 5.69 8.73 11.35
CA PHE A 42 5.18 7.61 12.15
C PHE A 42 5.55 6.25 11.53
N LEU A 43 5.40 6.11 10.20
CA LEU A 43 5.75 4.87 9.50
C LEU A 43 7.26 4.59 9.52
N LEU A 44 8.08 5.62 9.31
CA LEU A 44 9.54 5.49 9.40
C LEU A 44 9.98 4.91 10.75
N ASP A 45 9.48 5.50 11.84
CA ASP A 45 9.86 5.12 13.20
C ASP A 45 9.33 3.73 13.57
N ARG A 46 8.09 3.41 13.15
CA ARG A 46 7.40 2.19 13.60
C ARG A 46 7.77 0.94 12.80
N PHE A 47 8.05 1.07 11.51
CA PHE A 47 8.30 -0.05 10.61
C PHE A 47 9.76 -0.13 10.14
N SER A 48 10.65 0.63 10.77
CA SER A 48 12.10 0.64 10.48
C SER A 48 12.41 0.87 9.00
N LEU A 49 11.61 1.72 8.34
CA LEU A 49 11.77 2.02 6.93
C LEU A 49 13.08 2.79 6.72
N LEU A 50 13.91 2.35 5.76
CA LEU A 50 15.11 3.10 5.40
C LEU A 50 14.73 4.22 4.44
N GLU A 51 14.93 5.48 4.84
CA GLU A 51 14.77 6.63 3.96
C GLU A 51 15.77 6.56 2.79
N TRP A 52 15.27 6.54 1.55
CA TRP A 52 16.09 6.30 0.36
C TRP A 52 16.35 7.57 -0.45
N ASP A 53 15.35 8.46 -0.59
CA ASP A 53 15.54 9.71 -1.32
C ASP A 53 14.48 10.77 -0.95
N LYS A 54 14.91 12.01 -0.73
CA LYS A 54 14.07 13.19 -0.47
C LYS A 54 13.95 13.99 -1.76
N VAL A 55 13.10 13.57 -2.70
CA VAL A 55 12.73 14.43 -3.84
C VAL A 55 11.60 15.36 -3.39
N PHE A 56 11.95 16.45 -2.72
CA PHE A 56 11.01 17.52 -2.39
C PHE A 56 10.78 18.42 -3.61
N ALA A 57 9.73 18.14 -4.38
CA ALA A 57 9.17 19.11 -5.33
C ALA A 57 7.65 19.01 -5.32
N GLU A 58 7.00 19.92 -4.59
CA GLU A 58 5.55 20.27 -4.50
C GLU A 58 4.52 19.12 -4.35
N SER A 59 4.97 17.87 -4.44
CA SER A 59 4.23 16.62 -4.39
C SER A 59 5.02 15.70 -3.48
N THR A 60 4.36 15.19 -2.45
CA THR A 60 4.95 14.51 -1.28
C THR A 60 5.39 13.07 -1.62
N LEU A 61 6.19 12.88 -2.67
CA LEU A 61 6.72 11.57 -3.03
C LEU A 61 7.97 11.28 -2.21
N VAL A 62 7.87 10.36 -1.25
CA VAL A 62 9.02 9.92 -0.46
C VAL A 62 9.27 8.43 -0.70
N ARG A 63 10.55 8.03 -0.80
CA ARG A 63 10.92 6.63 -1.07
C ARG A 63 11.54 6.02 0.18
N SER A 64 11.15 4.80 0.49
CA SER A 64 11.79 4.02 1.54
C SER A 64 11.91 2.55 1.19
N ILE A 65 12.75 1.81 1.93
CA ILE A 65 12.85 0.35 1.82
C ILE A 65 12.18 -0.28 3.04
N MET A 66 11.24 -1.18 2.79
CA MET A 66 10.49 -1.93 3.80
C MET A 66 11.00 -3.37 3.87
N PRO A 67 11.37 -3.88 5.06
CA PRO A 67 11.65 -5.30 5.24
C PRO A 67 10.34 -6.10 5.19
N VAL A 68 10.29 -7.15 4.36
CA VAL A 68 9.14 -8.06 4.25
C VAL A 68 9.42 -9.35 5.01
N THR A 69 10.62 -9.90 4.84
CA THR A 69 11.15 -11.02 5.65
C THR A 69 12.59 -10.68 6.06
N GLU A 70 13.28 -11.59 6.77
CA GLU A 70 14.70 -11.41 7.12
C GLU A 70 15.58 -11.20 5.86
N ASP A 71 15.27 -11.90 4.78
CA ASP A 71 16.05 -11.89 3.53
C ASP A 71 15.40 -11.08 2.40
N ALA A 72 14.14 -10.66 2.54
CA ALA A 72 13.38 -10.01 1.48
C ALA A 72 13.02 -8.57 1.84
N HIS A 73 13.37 -7.65 0.96
CA HIS A 73 13.10 -6.22 1.09
C HIS A 73 12.34 -5.72 -0.14
N VAL A 74 11.59 -4.63 0.03
CA VAL A 74 10.87 -4.00 -1.08
C VAL A 74 10.93 -2.48 -1.00
N GLY A 75 11.18 -1.83 -2.14
CA GLY A 75 11.10 -0.38 -2.24
C GLY A 75 9.63 0.06 -2.26
N VAL A 76 9.27 1.02 -1.40
CA VAL A 76 7.93 1.58 -1.30
C VAL A 76 7.99 3.10 -1.53
N ALA A 77 7.00 3.61 -2.27
CA ALA A 77 6.78 5.02 -2.51
C ALA A 77 5.61 5.49 -1.67
N HIS A 78 5.83 6.54 -0.90
CA HIS A 78 4.82 7.22 -0.10
C HIS A 78 4.32 8.42 -0.86
N TYR A 79 3.01 8.60 -0.92
CA TYR A 79 2.38 9.75 -1.55
C TYR A 79 1.22 10.25 -0.69
N GLY A 80 1.10 11.56 -0.51
CA GLY A 80 0.02 12.17 0.26
C GLY A 80 -0.62 13.30 -0.51
N TYR A 81 -1.95 13.28 -0.64
CA TYR A 81 -2.72 14.36 -1.25
C TYR A 81 -4.05 14.59 -0.53
N THR A 82 -4.43 15.86 -0.41
CA THR A 82 -5.71 16.24 0.18
C THR A 82 -6.77 16.36 -0.92
N SER A 83 -7.91 15.70 -0.72
CA SER A 83 -9.02 15.72 -1.69
C SER A 83 -9.70 17.10 -1.73
N LYS A 84 -10.14 17.52 -2.92
CA LYS A 84 -10.83 18.82 -3.12
C LYS A 84 -12.34 18.78 -2.79
N LYS A 85 -12.87 17.63 -2.36
CA LYS A 85 -14.30 17.46 -2.04
C LYS A 85 -14.50 17.65 -0.53
N GLU A 86 -15.67 18.12 -0.12
CA GLU A 86 -16.02 18.23 1.30
C GLU A 86 -16.69 16.94 1.83
N PRO A 87 -16.30 16.43 3.02
CA PRO A 87 -15.16 16.89 3.82
C PRO A 87 -13.83 16.52 3.16
N SER A 88 -12.84 17.41 3.32
CA SER A 88 -11.53 17.31 2.65
C SER A 88 -10.62 16.27 3.30
N TYR A 89 -10.74 15.01 2.88
CA TYR A 89 -9.89 13.92 3.39
C TYR A 89 -8.44 14.01 2.90
N LEU A 90 -7.49 13.60 3.76
CA LEU A 90 -6.14 13.26 3.34
C LEU A 90 -6.12 11.82 2.83
N HIS A 91 -5.68 11.62 1.59
CA HIS A 91 -5.34 10.31 1.07
C HIS A 91 -3.83 10.13 1.16
N TYR A 92 -3.42 9.05 1.85
CA TYR A 92 -2.03 8.67 2.00
C TYR A 92 -1.81 7.27 1.46
N ASP A 93 -0.93 7.15 0.49
CA ASP A 93 -0.67 5.94 -0.27
C ASP A 93 0.73 5.41 0.04
N VAL A 94 0.82 4.11 0.30
CA VAL A 94 2.06 3.32 0.33
C VAL A 94 2.03 2.40 -0.89
N GLY A 95 2.70 2.84 -1.96
CA GLY A 95 2.69 2.20 -3.26
C GLY A 95 3.97 1.42 -3.57
N ILE A 96 3.81 0.23 -4.15
CA ILE A 96 4.91 -0.61 -4.63
C ILE A 96 4.85 -0.72 -6.15
N ARG A 97 5.95 -0.35 -6.80
CA ARG A 97 6.05 -0.36 -8.27
C ARG A 97 6.20 -1.79 -8.80
N PRO A 98 5.80 -2.06 -10.06
CA PRO A 98 5.91 -3.39 -10.67
C PRO A 98 7.28 -4.02 -10.59
N SER A 99 8.35 -3.29 -10.90
CA SER A 99 9.74 -3.78 -10.83
C SER A 99 10.12 -4.23 -9.42
N GLN A 100 9.63 -3.54 -8.40
CA GLN A 100 9.84 -3.87 -6.98
C GLN A 100 9.08 -5.16 -6.63
N MET A 101 7.84 -5.28 -7.08
CA MET A 101 7.01 -6.48 -6.90
C MET A 101 7.56 -7.69 -7.67
N GLU A 102 8.07 -7.50 -8.88
CA GLU A 102 8.67 -8.53 -9.73
C GLU A 102 9.91 -9.12 -9.04
N ARG A 103 10.81 -8.26 -8.55
CA ARG A 103 11.97 -8.70 -7.78
C ARG A 103 11.56 -9.49 -6.52
N LEU A 104 10.51 -9.06 -5.83
CA LEU A 104 10.06 -9.69 -4.59
C LEU A 104 9.30 -11.02 -4.83
N LEU A 105 8.46 -11.09 -5.86
CA LEU A 105 7.44 -12.13 -6.03
C LEU A 105 7.61 -12.99 -7.29
N GLY A 106 8.53 -12.65 -8.18
CA GLY A 106 8.77 -13.35 -9.44
C GLY A 106 8.20 -12.61 -10.65
N GLU A 107 7.13 -13.11 -11.27
CA GLU A 107 6.59 -12.52 -12.52
C GLU A 107 5.47 -11.50 -12.24
N PHE A 108 5.50 -10.38 -12.97
CA PHE A 108 4.44 -9.36 -12.94
C PHE A 108 3.41 -9.57 -14.06
N PRO A 109 2.10 -9.39 -13.83
CA PRO A 109 1.12 -9.48 -14.90
C PRO A 109 1.30 -8.35 -15.94
N ILE A 110 1.12 -8.69 -17.21
CA ILE A 110 0.98 -7.69 -18.28
C ILE A 110 -0.23 -6.81 -17.95
N PRO A 111 -0.20 -5.48 -18.21
CA PRO A 111 -1.36 -4.60 -18.03
C PRO A 111 -2.65 -5.23 -18.60
N GLY A 112 -3.68 -5.36 -17.76
CA GLY A 112 -4.95 -6.00 -18.12
C GLY A 112 -5.04 -7.51 -17.85
N SER A 113 -4.07 -8.11 -17.17
CA SER A 113 -4.10 -9.52 -16.74
C SER A 113 -4.04 -9.68 -15.22
N LYS A 114 -4.50 -10.82 -14.70
CA LYS A 114 -4.47 -11.14 -13.27
C LYS A 114 -3.04 -11.41 -12.80
N TRP A 115 -2.70 -10.98 -11.59
CA TRP A 115 -1.38 -11.16 -10.99
C TRP A 115 -0.96 -12.62 -10.83
N ARG A 116 0.09 -13.05 -11.51
CA ARG A 116 0.67 -14.38 -11.30
C ARG A 116 1.68 -14.36 -10.15
N ILE A 117 1.19 -14.47 -8.92
CA ILE A 117 2.05 -14.48 -7.73
C ILE A 117 2.76 -15.83 -7.61
N LEU A 118 4.07 -15.87 -7.88
CA LEU A 118 4.87 -17.10 -7.76
C LEU A 118 5.22 -17.38 -6.30
N ASN A 119 5.62 -16.35 -5.55
CA ASN A 119 5.94 -16.47 -4.13
C ASN A 119 4.75 -16.05 -3.23
N LYS A 120 3.75 -16.92 -3.11
CA LYS A 120 2.53 -16.65 -2.31
C LYS A 120 2.81 -16.44 -0.83
N ALA A 121 3.82 -17.09 -0.26
CA ALA A 121 4.18 -16.94 1.15
C ALA A 121 4.69 -15.52 1.44
N THR A 122 5.62 -15.01 0.62
CA THR A 122 6.13 -13.64 0.74
C THR A 122 5.05 -12.61 0.47
N PHE A 123 4.18 -12.87 -0.52
CA PHE A 123 3.05 -11.98 -0.78
C PHE A 123 2.05 -11.93 0.38
N LYS A 124 1.80 -13.06 1.05
CA LYS A 124 0.96 -13.08 2.25
C LYS A 124 1.56 -12.21 3.36
N VAL A 125 2.87 -12.32 3.61
CA VAL A 125 3.55 -11.48 4.62
C VAL A 125 3.45 -10.00 4.25
N LEU A 126 3.63 -9.66 2.97
CA LEU A 126 3.46 -8.28 2.50
C LEU A 126 2.04 -7.75 2.75
N LEU A 127 1.01 -8.55 2.48
CA LEU A 127 -0.38 -8.19 2.74
C LEU A 127 -0.64 -8.00 4.25
N GLU A 128 -0.10 -8.88 5.09
CA GLU A 128 -0.19 -8.78 6.55
C GLU A 128 0.49 -7.49 7.06
N LEU A 129 1.65 -7.12 6.51
CA LEU A 129 2.33 -5.87 6.83
C LEU A 129 1.48 -4.64 6.46
N PHE A 130 0.82 -4.63 5.30
CA PHE A 130 -0.08 -3.53 4.92
C PHE A 130 -1.28 -3.42 5.87
N ILE A 131 -1.85 -4.55 6.30
CA ILE A 131 -2.91 -4.57 7.31
C ILE A 131 -2.40 -4.03 8.65
N GLU A 132 -1.18 -4.41 9.05
CA GLU A 132 -0.56 -3.90 10.28
C GLU A 132 -0.28 -2.40 10.21
N ILE A 133 0.19 -1.89 9.07
CA ILE A 133 0.35 -0.45 8.83
C ILE A 133 -0.98 0.27 9.02
N ALA A 134 -2.04 -0.17 8.32
CA ALA A 134 -3.35 0.47 8.42
C ALA A 134 -3.91 0.44 9.87
N ARG A 135 -3.72 -0.66 10.59
CA ARG A 135 -4.10 -0.76 12.01
C ARG A 135 -3.29 0.16 12.91
N ALA A 136 -1.98 0.27 12.68
CA ALA A 136 -1.11 1.14 13.45
C ALA A 136 -1.49 2.60 13.22
N VAL A 137 -1.72 2.99 11.96
CA VAL A 137 -2.19 4.33 11.59
C VAL A 137 -3.55 4.62 12.20
N HIS A 138 -4.52 3.69 12.17
CA HIS A 138 -5.83 3.91 12.80
C HIS A 138 -5.77 4.15 14.32
N ARG A 139 -4.79 3.58 15.02
CA ARG A 139 -4.63 3.79 16.46
C ARG A 139 -4.10 5.18 16.79
N GLU A 140 -3.36 5.78 15.87
CA GLU A 140 -2.67 7.07 16.06
C GLU A 140 -3.41 8.23 15.40
N PHE A 141 -4.06 7.97 14.25
CA PHE A 141 -4.71 8.95 13.40
C PHE A 141 -6.17 8.56 13.15
N PRO A 142 -7.08 9.54 12.96
CA PRO A 142 -8.47 9.30 12.60
C PRO A 142 -8.57 8.74 11.17
N LEU A 143 -8.40 7.42 11.04
CA LEU A 143 -8.53 6.68 9.79
C LEU A 143 -10.01 6.36 9.52
N GLU A 144 -10.53 6.86 8.42
CA GLU A 144 -11.86 6.52 7.92
C GLU A 144 -11.85 5.13 7.31
N TYR A 145 -11.04 4.90 6.30
CA TYR A 145 -10.88 3.57 5.70
C TYR A 145 -9.50 3.41 5.08
N ALA A 146 -9.12 2.16 4.85
CA ALA A 146 -7.95 1.81 4.07
C ALA A 146 -8.31 0.78 3.00
N THR A 147 -7.60 0.79 1.88
CA THR A 147 -7.78 -0.18 0.79
C THR A 147 -6.45 -0.76 0.35
N ILE A 148 -6.38 -2.07 0.10
CA ILE A 148 -5.20 -2.78 -0.41
C ILE A 148 -5.51 -3.40 -1.76
N ASN A 149 -5.03 -2.78 -2.84
CA ASN A 149 -5.43 -3.11 -4.22
C ASN A 149 -4.26 -2.99 -5.21
N ASP A 150 -4.51 -3.30 -6.47
CA ASP A 150 -3.67 -2.86 -7.59
C ASP A 150 -4.24 -1.59 -8.28
N GLU A 151 -3.39 -0.88 -9.02
CA GLU A 151 -3.76 0.36 -9.72
C GLU A 151 -4.82 0.12 -10.82
N THR A 152 -4.95 -1.12 -11.31
CA THR A 152 -6.06 -1.48 -12.22
C THR A 152 -7.42 -1.40 -11.54
N TYR A 153 -7.49 -1.59 -10.21
CA TYR A 153 -8.67 -1.30 -9.39
C TYR A 153 -8.69 0.11 -8.82
N ALA A 154 -7.55 0.75 -8.57
CA ALA A 154 -7.45 2.06 -7.91
C ALA A 154 -8.10 3.22 -8.69
N LYS A 155 -8.42 3.04 -9.98
CA LYS A 155 -9.30 3.97 -10.72
C LYS A 155 -10.79 3.82 -10.38
N ILE A 156 -11.16 3.11 -9.31
CA ILE A 156 -12.45 3.30 -8.65
C ILE A 156 -12.44 4.69 -8.00
N LYS A 157 -12.77 5.69 -8.82
CA LYS A 157 -13.17 7.07 -8.47
C LYS A 157 -14.43 7.13 -7.56
N GLY A 158 -14.70 6.08 -6.77
CA GLY A 158 -15.98 5.81 -6.13
C GLY A 158 -15.93 5.28 -4.70
N CYS A 159 -14.76 5.15 -4.07
CA CYS A 159 -14.65 4.71 -2.68
C CYS A 159 -14.95 5.82 -1.65
N SER A 160 -15.47 6.97 -2.07
CA SER A 160 -15.83 8.09 -1.19
C SER A 160 -16.95 7.79 -0.17
N ASN A 161 -17.49 6.57 -0.15
CA ASN A 161 -18.59 6.13 0.71
C ASN A 161 -18.37 4.74 1.34
N LEU A 162 -17.12 4.30 1.50
CA LEU A 162 -16.86 3.06 2.23
C LEU A 162 -17.15 3.27 3.72
N ALA A 163 -17.72 2.24 4.36
CA ALA A 163 -17.81 2.20 5.81
C ALA A 163 -16.40 2.13 6.42
N GLN A 164 -16.26 2.49 7.69
CA GLN A 164 -14.97 2.41 8.35
C GLN A 164 -14.44 0.97 8.36
N GLY A 165 -13.22 0.77 7.85
CA GLY A 165 -12.72 -0.57 7.56
C GLY A 165 -11.37 -0.61 6.85
N ILE A 166 -10.74 -1.78 6.84
CA ILE A 166 -9.67 -2.11 5.89
C ILE A 166 -10.31 -2.99 4.82
N PHE A 167 -10.20 -2.58 3.58
CA PHE A 167 -10.73 -3.30 2.44
C PHE A 167 -9.58 -3.88 1.64
N ILE A 168 -9.73 -5.13 1.23
CA ILE A 168 -8.75 -5.80 0.37
C ILE A 168 -9.44 -6.24 -0.90
N ASP A 169 -8.72 -6.15 -2.03
CA ASP A 169 -9.18 -6.73 -3.28
C ASP A 169 -9.57 -8.20 -3.08
N GLU A 170 -10.73 -8.60 -3.61
CA GLU A 170 -11.22 -9.98 -3.55
C GLU A 170 -10.21 -10.97 -4.16
N TYR A 171 -9.39 -10.51 -5.12
CA TYR A 171 -8.34 -11.31 -5.73
C TYR A 171 -7.27 -11.75 -4.72
N PHE A 172 -6.95 -10.89 -3.75
CA PHE A 172 -5.94 -11.17 -2.73
C PHE A 172 -6.49 -11.93 -1.52
N GLY A 173 -7.82 -11.92 -1.34
CA GLY A 173 -8.52 -12.60 -0.24
C GLY A 173 -8.12 -14.05 -0.02
N PRO A 174 -8.16 -14.92 -1.05
CA PRO A 174 -7.76 -16.32 -0.93
C PRO A 174 -6.31 -16.54 -0.45
N ILE A 175 -5.44 -15.54 -0.62
CA ILE A 175 -4.01 -15.63 -0.26
C ILE A 175 -3.80 -15.34 1.23
N ILE A 176 -4.60 -14.44 1.81
CA ILE A 176 -4.64 -14.21 3.27
C ILE A 176 -5.40 -15.33 4.00
N GLY A 177 -6.31 -16.02 3.30
CA GLY A 177 -7.17 -17.07 3.83
C GLY A 177 -8.51 -16.55 4.37
N GLU A 178 -9.37 -17.44 4.90
CA GLU A 178 -10.72 -17.13 5.47
C GLU A 178 -10.74 -16.12 6.64
N SER A 179 -9.60 -15.51 6.96
CA SER A 179 -9.36 -14.63 8.10
C SER A 179 -9.93 -13.21 7.94
N CYS A 180 -10.78 -12.94 6.95
CA CYS A 180 -11.62 -11.74 6.90
C CYS A 180 -12.80 -11.82 7.89
N LYS A 181 -12.59 -12.46 9.05
CA LYS A 181 -13.55 -12.42 10.16
C LYS A 181 -13.25 -11.17 11.00
N PRO A 182 -14.28 -10.42 11.41
CA PRO A 182 -14.09 -9.26 12.27
C PRO A 182 -13.35 -9.69 13.54
N LEU A 183 -12.14 -9.17 13.73
CA LEU A 183 -11.45 -9.27 15.01
C LEU A 183 -12.15 -8.28 15.94
N GLY A 184 -12.87 -8.80 16.92
CA GLY A 184 -13.72 -8.01 17.82
C GLY A 184 -13.00 -6.77 18.36
N GLY A 185 -13.67 -5.61 18.25
CA GLY A 185 -13.18 -4.32 18.74
C GLY A 185 -12.16 -3.59 17.86
N THR A 186 -11.82 -4.13 16.68
CA THR A 186 -10.81 -3.62 15.75
C THR A 186 -11.45 -3.34 14.40
N ILE A 187 -10.92 -2.36 13.63
CA ILE A 187 -11.32 -2.08 12.24
C ILE A 187 -11.58 -3.40 11.48
N GLN A 188 -12.75 -3.51 10.84
CA GLN A 188 -13.16 -4.72 10.16
C GLN A 188 -12.36 -4.88 8.85
N LEU A 189 -11.77 -6.07 8.65
CA LEU A 189 -11.22 -6.47 7.36
C LEU A 189 -12.39 -6.96 6.49
N SER A 190 -12.59 -6.33 5.34
CA SER A 190 -13.67 -6.64 4.40
C SER A 190 -13.10 -6.80 3.00
N TYR A 191 -13.82 -7.54 2.14
CA TYR A 191 -13.52 -7.50 0.71
C TYR A 191 -14.06 -6.21 0.11
N LEU A 192 -13.35 -5.66 -0.87
CA LEU A 192 -13.90 -4.58 -1.67
C LEU A 192 -15.20 -5.05 -2.34
N PRO A 193 -16.32 -4.33 -2.18
CA PRO A 193 -17.56 -4.71 -2.84
C PRO A 193 -17.39 -4.58 -4.35
N TRP A 194 -17.46 -5.71 -5.06
CA TRP A 194 -17.46 -5.73 -6.51
C TRP A 194 -18.77 -5.14 -7.04
N LYS A 195 -18.78 -3.83 -7.32
CA LYS A 195 -19.76 -3.32 -8.28
C LYS A 195 -19.18 -3.55 -9.67
N LYS A 196 -19.67 -4.58 -10.36
CA LYS A 196 -19.91 -4.44 -11.79
C LYS A 196 -20.64 -3.10 -11.94
N GLN A 197 -19.98 -2.10 -12.51
CA GLN A 197 -20.73 -1.07 -13.19
C GLN A 197 -21.43 -1.83 -14.31
N ASP A 198 -22.71 -2.14 -14.10
CA ASP A 198 -23.58 -2.39 -15.22
C ASP A 198 -23.49 -1.13 -16.08
N SER A 199 -22.88 -1.30 -17.23
CA SER A 199 -22.86 -0.31 -18.30
C SER A 199 -24.32 -0.03 -18.66
N ASN A 200 -24.86 1.08 -18.17
CA ASN A 200 -26.04 1.68 -18.78
C ASN A 200 -25.64 2.38 -20.08
#